data_AF-A0A074L5Y7-F1
#
_entry.id   AF-A0A074L5Y7-F1
#
_cell.length_a   1.000
_cell.length_b   1.000
_cell.length_c   1.000
_cell.angle_alpha   90.00
_cell.angle_beta   90.00
_cell.angle_gamma   90.00
#
_symmetry.space_group_name_H-M   'P 1'
#
loop_
_entity.id
_entity.type
_entity.pdbx_description
1 polymer ?
#
loop_
_entity_poly.entity_id
_entity_poly.type
_entity_poly.pdbx_seq_one_letter_code
_entity_poly.pdbx_strand_id
1 'polypeptide(L)'
;MTAEAYGNLITEDVVHEYPYAPVPFANRIEGRDAVMAHLVNVTRLASNWNFTDITFSATSDPNTIFVEFEGGGLVTATGKAYHQVYSARLTMRGEQIAH
;
A
#
# COMPACT_ATOMS: atom_id res chain seq x y z
N MET A 1 -7.83 -10.90 -2.88
CA MET A 1 -7.76 -10.85 -1.40
C MET A 1 -8.88 -9.93 -0.90
N THR A 2 -9.56 -10.27 0.19
CA THR A 2 -10.61 -9.41 0.78
C THR A 2 -9.98 -8.33 1.66
N ALA A 3 -10.73 -7.26 1.96
CA ALA A 3 -10.29 -6.22 2.90
C ALA A 3 -9.96 -6.81 4.29
N GLU A 4 -10.80 -7.71 4.77
CA GLU A 4 -10.58 -8.43 6.04
C GLU A 4 -9.27 -9.22 6.04
N ALA A 5 -9.01 -9.99 4.96
CA ALA A 5 -7.78 -10.77 4.84
C ALA A 5 -6.52 -9.88 4.86
N TYR A 6 -6.57 -8.69 4.24
CA TYR A 6 -5.47 -7.73 4.30
C TYR A 6 -5.34 -7.10 5.70
N GLY A 7 -6.45 -6.78 6.36
CA GLY A 7 -6.44 -6.25 7.73
C GLY A 7 -5.75 -7.16 8.75
N ASN A 8 -5.73 -8.47 8.51
CA ASN A 8 -5.00 -9.43 9.34
C ASN A 8 -3.48 -9.39 9.13
N LEU A 9 -3.00 -8.86 7.99
CA LEU A 9 -1.57 -8.73 7.66
C LEU A 9 -0.92 -7.50 8.30
N ILE A 10 -1.70 -6.56 8.82
CA ILE A 10 -1.21 -5.30 9.39
C ILE A 10 -1.52 -5.24 10.88
N THR A 11 -0.68 -4.58 11.66
CA THR A 11 -0.88 -4.38 13.10
C THR A 11 -2.08 -3.46 13.37
N GLU A 12 -2.58 -3.43 14.62
CA GLU A 12 -3.72 -2.55 14.99
C GLU A 12 -3.34 -1.06 14.92
N ASP A 13 -2.11 -0.74 15.30
CA ASP A 13 -1.46 0.57 15.35
C ASP A 13 -0.63 0.88 14.09
N VAL A 14 -0.88 0.18 12.99
CA VAL A 14 -0.12 0.35 11.74
C VAL A 14 -0.11 1.80 11.26
N VAL A 15 1.01 2.23 10.69
CA VAL A 15 1.17 3.54 10.08
C VAL A 15 1.45 3.38 8.60
N HIS A 16 0.67 4.05 7.75
CA HIS A 16 0.98 4.17 6.32
C HIS A 16 1.42 5.60 6.01
N GLU A 17 2.61 5.74 5.44
CA GLU A 17 3.12 7.01 4.94
C GLU A 17 3.14 7.04 3.41
N TYR A 18 2.81 8.19 2.85
CA TYR A 18 2.86 8.48 1.42
C TYR A 18 3.81 9.66 1.19
N PRO A 19 5.14 9.44 1.16
CA PRO A 19 6.15 10.50 1.15
C PRO A 19 6.03 11.48 -0.03
N TYR A 20 5.46 11.00 -1.13
CA TYR A 20 5.28 11.77 -2.37
C TYR A 20 3.83 12.20 -2.61
N ALA A 21 2.94 12.07 -1.63
CA ALA A 21 1.57 12.55 -1.75
C ALA A 21 1.58 14.09 -1.95
N PRO A 22 0.95 14.59 -3.03
CA PRO A 22 0.87 16.03 -3.24
C PRO A 22 -0.17 16.65 -2.31
N VAL A 23 -0.01 17.93 -1.97
CA VAL A 23 -1.04 18.70 -1.27
C VAL A 23 -2.32 18.73 -2.13
N PRO A 24 -3.52 18.53 -1.55
CA PRO A 24 -3.85 18.46 -0.12
C PRO A 24 -3.99 17.04 0.46
N PHE A 25 -3.49 16.00 -0.21
CA PHE A 25 -3.66 14.63 0.27
C PHE A 25 -2.87 14.36 1.56
N ALA A 26 -3.43 13.50 2.41
CA ALA A 26 -2.74 13.06 3.61
C ALA A 26 -1.47 12.29 3.24
N ASN A 27 -0.35 12.64 3.86
CA ASN A 27 0.92 11.95 3.71
C ASN A 27 1.13 10.87 4.78
N ARG A 28 0.21 10.74 5.73
CA ARG A 28 0.29 9.81 6.87
C ARG A 28 -1.10 9.42 7.35
N ILE A 29 -1.30 8.13 7.60
CA ILE A 29 -2.55 7.54 8.11
C ILE A 29 -2.18 6.54 9.20
N GLU A 30 -2.87 6.57 10.33
CA GLU A 30 -2.54 5.76 11.50
C GLU A 30 -3.74 4.94 11.96
N GLY A 31 -3.46 3.69 12.35
CA GLY A 31 -4.45 2.73 12.83
C GLY A 31 -5.04 1.90 11.69
N ARG A 32 -5.23 0.61 11.96
CA ARG A 32 -5.73 -0.39 11.01
C ARG A 32 -7.03 0.06 10.36
N ASP A 33 -8.01 0.51 11.15
CA ASP A 33 -9.32 0.88 10.62
C ASP A 33 -9.25 2.04 9.63
N ALA A 34 -8.44 3.06 9.94
CA ALA A 34 -8.26 4.23 9.07
C ALA A 34 -7.51 3.85 7.78
N VAL A 35 -6.46 3.03 7.89
CA VAL A 35 -5.71 2.50 6.74
C VAL A 35 -6.62 1.64 5.86
N MET A 36 -7.41 0.74 6.44
CA MET A 36 -8.34 -0.11 5.71
C MET A 36 -9.41 0.71 4.99
N ALA A 37 -10.01 1.70 5.66
CA ALA A 37 -10.98 2.60 5.05
C ALA A 37 -10.37 3.36 3.87
N HIS A 38 -9.13 3.85 4.02
CA HIS A 38 -8.40 4.52 2.95
C HIS A 38 -8.17 3.58 1.75
N LEU A 39 -7.65 2.38 1.97
CA LEU A 39 -7.37 1.40 0.91
C LEU A 39 -8.65 0.96 0.18
N VAL A 40 -9.75 0.73 0.90
CA VAL A 40 -11.06 0.43 0.28
C VAL A 40 -11.49 1.58 -0.64
N ASN A 41 -11.27 2.83 -0.26
CA ASN A 41 -11.57 3.97 -1.13
C ASN A 41 -10.63 4.02 -2.35
N VAL A 42 -9.32 3.80 -2.17
CA VAL A 42 -8.35 3.77 -3.29
C VAL A 42 -8.71 2.69 -4.30
N THR A 43 -9.05 1.48 -3.86
CA THR A 43 -9.39 0.39 -4.79
C THR A 43 -10.63 0.67 -5.65
N ARG A 44 -11.49 1.61 -5.25
CA ARG A 44 -12.66 2.05 -6.03
C ARG A 44 -12.34 3.09 -7.10
N LEU A 45 -11.17 3.73 -7.04
CA LEU A 45 -10.78 4.78 -7.99
C LEU A 45 -10.39 4.23 -9.37
N ALA A 46 -10.05 2.95 -9.44
CA ALA A 46 -9.72 2.26 -10.66
C ALA A 46 -10.27 0.82 -10.65
N SER A 47 -10.44 0.26 -11.85
CA SER A 47 -10.75 -1.15 -12.05
C SER A 47 -9.55 -1.88 -12.67
N ASN A 48 -9.63 -3.22 -12.73
CA ASN A 48 -8.59 -4.07 -13.33
C ASN A 48 -7.20 -3.83 -12.75
N TRP A 49 -7.15 -3.65 -11.42
CA TRP A 49 -5.90 -3.59 -10.68
C TRP A 49 -5.03 -4.79 -11.01
N ASN A 50 -3.79 -4.51 -11.38
CA ASN A 50 -2.76 -5.50 -11.61
C ASN A 50 -1.46 -5.02 -10.96
N PHE A 51 -0.70 -5.95 -10.41
CA PHE A 51 0.60 -5.67 -9.82
C PHE A 51 1.60 -6.67 -10.36
N THR A 52 2.71 -6.20 -10.89
CA THR A 52 3.73 -7.00 -11.58
C THR A 52 5.12 -6.64 -11.08
N ASP A 53 6.11 -7.43 -11.50
CA ASP A 53 7.54 -7.13 -11.31
C ASP A 53 7.95 -6.94 -9.84
N ILE A 54 7.30 -7.69 -8.95
CA ILE A 54 7.51 -7.61 -7.51
C ILE A 54 8.89 -8.14 -7.16
N THR A 55 9.73 -7.27 -6.60
CA THR A 55 11.08 -7.58 -6.15
C THR A 55 11.24 -7.19 -4.68
N PHE A 56 11.71 -8.12 -3.86
CA PHE A 56 11.98 -7.88 -2.44
C PHE A 56 13.49 -7.73 -2.21
N SER A 57 13.86 -6.69 -1.47
CA SER A 57 15.23 -6.41 -1.04
C SER A 57 15.31 -6.46 0.48
N ALA A 58 16.08 -7.41 1.00
CA ALA A 58 16.36 -7.51 2.44
C ALA A 58 17.28 -6.37 2.89
N THR A 59 17.19 -6.00 4.16
CA THR A 59 18.13 -5.07 4.80
C THR A 59 18.94 -5.78 5.89
N SER A 60 19.88 -5.07 6.52
CA SER A 60 20.59 -5.60 7.69
C SER A 60 19.69 -5.74 8.93
N ASP A 61 18.55 -5.03 8.95
CA ASP A 61 17.52 -5.23 9.96
C ASP A 61 16.51 -6.28 9.43
N PRO A 62 16.38 -7.46 10.08
CA PRO A 62 15.49 -8.52 9.61
C PRO A 62 14.01 -8.12 9.61
N ASN A 63 13.63 -7.07 10.35
CA ASN A 63 12.26 -6.58 10.36
C ASN A 63 12.00 -5.51 9.29
N THR A 64 13.02 -5.04 8.57
CA THR A 64 12.85 -4.02 7.53
C THR A 64 13.09 -4.61 6.15
N ILE A 65 12.11 -4.46 5.27
CA ILE A 65 12.12 -4.99 3.90
C ILE A 65 11.79 -3.86 2.94
N PHE A 66 12.49 -3.78 1.81
CA PHE A 66 12.06 -2.97 0.69
C PHE A 66 11.38 -3.84 -0.36
N VAL A 67 10.31 -3.32 -0.95
CA VAL A 67 9.62 -3.95 -2.07
C VAL A 67 9.45 -2.94 -3.19
N GLU A 68 9.82 -3.35 -4.40
CA GLU A 68 9.61 -2.61 -5.63
C GLU A 68 8.66 -3.40 -6.52
N PHE A 69 7.72 -2.73 -7.17
CA PHE A 69 6.73 -3.36 -8.03
C PHE A 69 6.07 -2.34 -8.95
N GLU A 70 5.45 -2.79 -10.03
CA GLU A 70 4.60 -1.95 -10.87
C GLU A 70 3.13 -2.18 -10.50
N GLY A 71 2.32 -1.12 -10.54
CA GLY A 71 0.88 -1.20 -10.38
C GLY A 71 0.17 -0.53 -11.55
N GLY A 72 -0.78 -1.27 -12.12
CA GLY A 72 -1.59 -0.85 -13.24
C GLY A 72 -3.09 -0.91 -12.94
N GLY A 73 -3.87 -0.15 -13.70
CA GLY A 73 -5.33 -0.19 -13.63
C GLY A 73 -5.99 0.76 -14.63
N LEU A 74 -7.32 0.79 -14.62
CA LEU A 74 -8.12 1.71 -15.43
C LEU A 74 -8.85 2.69 -14.52
N VAL A 75 -8.47 3.97 -14.55
CA VAL A 75 -9.06 4.99 -13.68
C VAL A 75 -10.53 5.18 -14.03
N THR A 76 -11.42 4.89 -13.10
CA THR A 76 -12.87 4.85 -13.37
C THR A 76 -13.43 6.21 -13.80
N ALA A 77 -12.93 7.29 -13.18
CA ALA A 77 -13.43 8.64 -13.47
C ALA A 77 -13.04 9.17 -14.86
N THR A 78 -11.95 8.67 -15.45
CA THR A 78 -11.39 9.25 -16.69
C THR A 78 -11.24 8.25 -17.83
N GLY A 79 -11.34 6.95 -17.56
CA GLY A 79 -11.06 5.88 -18.51
C GLY A 79 -9.59 5.80 -18.94
N LYS A 80 -8.68 6.53 -18.29
CA LYS A 80 -7.25 6.49 -18.62
C LYS A 80 -6.56 5.33 -17.92
N ALA A 81 -5.55 4.76 -18.59
CA ALA A 81 -4.66 3.79 -17.98
C ALA A 81 -3.86 4.47 -16.86
N TYR A 82 -3.86 3.84 -15.68
CA TYR A 82 -2.95 4.12 -14.59
C TYR A 82 -1.78 3.15 -14.68
N HIS A 83 -0.57 3.69 -14.59
CA HIS A 83 0.68 2.95 -14.49
C HIS A 83 1.58 3.68 -13.51
N GLN A 84 2.07 2.95 -12.52
CA GLN A 84 2.90 3.49 -11.45
C GLN A 84 3.99 2.50 -11.07
N VAL A 85 5.19 3.02 -10.84
CA VAL A 85 6.31 2.27 -10.26
C VAL A 85 6.36 2.58 -8.77
N TYR A 86 6.27 1.55 -7.95
CA TYR A 86 6.26 1.65 -6.50
C TYR A 86 7.60 1.22 -5.92
N SER A 87 8.01 1.93 -4.87
CA SER A 87 9.04 1.50 -3.94
C SER A 87 8.49 1.73 -2.53
N ALA A 88 8.37 0.67 -1.75
CA ALA A 88 7.85 0.71 -0.40
C ALA A 88 8.86 0.14 0.59
N ARG A 89 8.94 0.75 1.78
CA ARG A 89 9.65 0.22 2.93
C ARG A 89 8.62 -0.32 3.89
N LEU A 90 8.72 -1.61 4.22
CA LEU A 90 7.88 -2.27 5.21
C LEU A 90 8.70 -2.49 6.48
N THR A 91 8.10 -2.21 7.63
CA THR A 91 8.61 -2.64 8.94
C THR A 91 7.66 -3.68 9.51
N MET A 92 8.18 -4.87 9.77
CA MET A 92 7.45 -6.02 10.32
C MET A 92 7.50 -6.01 11.84
N ARG A 93 6.43 -6.50 12.48
CA ARG A 93 6.37 -6.85 13.89
C ARG A 93 5.75 -8.23 14.03
N GLY A 94 6.61 -9.24 14.18
CA GLY A 94 6.21 -10.63 14.03
C GLY A 94 5.81 -10.92 12.59
N GLU A 95 4.61 -11.46 12.39
CA GLU A 95 4.08 -11.80 11.06
C GLU A 95 3.25 -10.65 10.44
N GLN A 96 3.15 -9.50 11.12
CA GLN A 96 2.33 -8.37 10.68
C GLN A 96 3.18 -7.17 10.27
N ILE A 97 2.65 -6.34 9.38
CA ILE A 97 3.24 -5.05 8.97
C ILE A 97 2.84 -3.97 9.99
N ALA A 98 3.83 -3.25 10.51
CA ALA A 98 3.67 -2.15 11.45
C ALA A 98 3.83 -0.77 10.81
N HIS A 99 4.58 -0.67 9.71
CA HIS A 99 4.85 0.58 9.00
C HIS A 99 5.18 0.33 7.53
#